data_AF-A0A838VNK1-F1
#
_entry.id   AF-A0A838VNK1-F1
#
_cell.length_a   1.000
_cell.length_b   1.000
_cell.length_c   1.000
_cell.angle_alpha   90.00
_cell.angle_beta   90.00
_cell.angle_gamma   90.00
#
_symmetry.space_group_name_H-M   'P 1'
#
loop_
_entity.id
_entity.type
_entity.pdbx_description
1 polymer ?
#
loop_
_entity_poly.entity_id
_entity_poly.type
_entity_poly.pdbx_seq_one_letter_code
_entity_poly.pdbx_strand_id
1 'polypeptide(L)' 'MITVTCYEHKCRINTPARRQQLSNELFERFIHEEIEILAWVILPNHYHLLIKNVEFKLLSQLLRQGKRTLSIKTPYSQ' A
#
# COMPACT_ATOMS: atom_id res chain seq x y z
N MET A 1 -5.14 -9.07 4.53
CA MET A 1 -5.14 -7.58 4.56
C MET A 1 -3.73 -7.10 4.85
N ILE A 2 -3.30 -6.02 4.20
CA ILE A 2 -1.97 -5.41 4.40
C ILE A 2 -2.16 -3.98 4.89
N THR A 3 -1.34 -3.58 5.85
CA THR A 3 -1.26 -2.21 6.33
C THR A 3 0.13 -1.66 6.04
N VAL A 4 0.17 -0.51 5.37
CA VAL A 4 1.42 0.18 5.06
C VAL A 4 1.40 1.55 5.69
N THR A 5 2.39 1.81 6.53
CA THR A 5 2.48 3.03 7.33
C THR A 5 3.56 3.94 6.79
N CYS A 6 3.31 5.26 6.85
CA CYS A 6 4.35 6.24 6.62
C CYS A 6 5.46 6.08 7.65
N TYR A 7 6.71 6.35 7.27
CA TYR A 7 7.83 6.37 8.21
C TYR A 7 7.51 7.24 9.44
N GLU A 8 7.76 6.67 10.63
CA GLU A 8 7.41 7.24 11.95
C GLU A 8 5.91 7.54 12.13
N HIS A 9 5.02 6.89 11.37
CA HIS A 9 3.57 7.15 11.38
C HIS A 9 3.18 8.61 11.11
N LYS A 10 4.08 9.40 10.49
CA LYS A 10 3.82 10.81 10.17
C LYS A 10 2.75 10.94 9.08
N CYS A 11 1.89 11.95 9.21
CA CYS A 11 0.91 12.31 8.20
C CYS A 11 1.63 12.91 6.97
N ARG A 12 1.92 12.08 5.95
CA ARG A 12 2.65 12.46 4.72
C ARG A 12 1.74 12.51 3.49
N ILE A 13 0.47 12.11 3.63
CA ILE A 13 -0.53 11.97 2.57
C ILE A 13 -1.71 12.94 2.86
N ASN A 14 -1.37 14.18 3.20
CA ASN A 14 -2.30 15.11 3.88
C ASN A 14 -3.32 15.73 2.95
N THR A 15 -2.98 15.95 1.69
CA THR A 15 -3.91 16.55 0.72
C THR A 15 -4.76 15.49 0.03
N PRO A 16 -6.02 15.79 -0.32
CA PRO A 16 -6.84 14.90 -1.14
C PRO A 16 -6.16 14.53 -2.47
N ALA A 17 -5.57 15.51 -3.17
CA ALA A 17 -4.82 15.29 -4.41
C ALA A 17 -3.68 14.29 -4.22
N ARG A 18 -2.97 14.36 -3.07
CA ARG A 18 -1.91 13.43 -2.75
C ARG A 18 -2.42 12.01 -2.49
N ARG A 19 -3.56 11.87 -1.81
CA ARG A 19 -4.21 10.55 -1.63
C ARG A 19 -4.66 9.97 -2.96
N GLN A 20 -5.24 10.79 -3.83
CA GLN A 20 -5.65 10.36 -5.17
C GLN A 20 -4.46 9.89 -6.02
N GLN A 21 -3.38 10.67 -6.03
CA GLN A 21 -2.15 10.29 -6.74
C GLN A 21 -1.62 8.94 -6.23
N LEU A 22 -1.55 8.74 -4.91
CA LEU A 22 -1.13 7.46 -4.35
C LEU A 22 -2.07 6.32 -4.75
N SER A 23 -3.38 6.56 -4.75
CA SER A 23 -4.38 5.57 -5.18
C SER A 23 -4.14 5.14 -6.63
N ASN A 24 -3.94 6.11 -7.53
CA ASN A 24 -3.69 5.84 -8.95
C ASN A 24 -2.37 5.07 -9.13
N GLU A 25 -1.28 5.52 -8.48
CA GLU A 25 0.03 4.84 -8.53
C GLU A 25 -0.06 3.39 -8.02
N LEU A 26 -0.87 3.11 -6.99
CA LEU A 26 -1.10 1.76 -6.49
C LEU A 26 -1.92 0.94 -7.48
N PHE A 27 -3.03 1.46 -7.99
CA PHE A 27 -3.90 0.70 -8.88
C PHE A 27 -3.23 0.38 -10.20
N GLU A 28 -2.51 1.32 -10.81
CA GLU A 28 -1.76 1.06 -12.04
C GLU A 28 -0.78 -0.10 -11.87
N ARG A 29 -0.05 -0.14 -10.76
CA ARG A 29 0.88 -1.24 -10.45
C ARG A 29 0.16 -2.56 -10.23
N PHE A 30 -0.91 -2.56 -9.44
CA PHE A 30 -1.62 -3.80 -9.12
C PHE A 30 -2.36 -4.34 -10.35
N ILE A 31 -2.88 -3.48 -11.22
CA ILE A 31 -3.46 -3.88 -12.51
C ILE A 31 -2.39 -4.48 -13.42
N HIS A 32 -1.21 -3.85 -13.53
CA HIS A 32 -0.11 -4.36 -14.35
C HIS A 32 0.36 -5.76 -13.95
N GLU A 33 0.32 -6.04 -12.65
CA GLU A 33 0.73 -7.32 -12.05
C GLU A 33 -0.44 -8.32 -11.90
N GLU A 34 -1.61 -8.01 -12.47
CA GLU A 34 -2.84 -8.82 -12.41
C GLU A 34 -3.30 -9.14 -10.97
N ILE A 35 -3.04 -8.25 -10.02
CA ILE A 35 -3.42 -8.40 -8.61
C ILE A 35 -4.80 -7.79 -8.37
N GLU A 36 -5.74 -8.64 -7.96
CA GLU A 36 -7.10 -8.22 -7.62
C GLU A 36 -7.14 -7.52 -6.24
N ILE A 37 -7.51 -6.23 -6.23
CA ILE A 37 -7.81 -5.46 -5.02
C ILE A 37 -9.30 -5.54 -4.73
N LEU A 38 -9.65 -6.13 -3.58
CA LEU A 38 -11.03 -6.30 -3.13
C LEU A 38 -11.55 -5.07 -2.35
N ALA A 39 -10.67 -4.40 -1.61
CA ALA A 39 -10.99 -3.18 -0.87
C ALA A 39 -9.72 -2.38 -0.53
N TRP A 40 -9.85 -1.07 -0.35
CA TRP A 40 -8.74 -0.20 0.06
C TRP A 40 -9.21 0.99 0.90
N VAL A 41 -8.29 1.57 1.66
CA VAL A 41 -8.47 2.89 2.28
C VAL A 41 -7.12 3.59 2.37
N ILE A 42 -7.09 4.89 2.04
CA ILE A 42 -5.89 5.72 2.13
C ILE A 42 -6.13 6.84 3.15
N LEU A 43 -5.35 6.80 4.23
CA LEU A 43 -5.36 7.78 5.31
C LEU A 43 -4.09 8.66 5.26
N PRO A 44 -4.05 9.80 5.96
CA PRO A 44 -2.91 10.71 5.90
C PRO A 44 -1.56 10.09 6.31
N ASN A 45 -1.57 9.11 7.21
CA ASN A 45 -0.38 8.47 7.76
C ASN A 45 -0.21 7.00 7.37
N HIS A 46 -1.21 6.35 6.77
CA HIS A 46 -1.13 4.94 6.38
C HIS A 46 -2.20 4.58 5.36
N TYR A 47 -2.10 3.40 4.77
CA TYR A 47 -3.14 2.84 3.91
C TYR A 47 -3.30 1.34 4.15
N HIS A 48 -4.50 0.83 3.87
CA HIS A 48 -4.82 -0.59 3.95
C HIS A 48 -5.26 -1.10 2.59
N LEU A 49 -4.83 -2.30 2.24
CA LEU A 49 -5.24 -3.02 1.03
C LEU A 49 -5.73 -4.41 1.40
N LEU A 50 -6.90 -4.78 0.90
CA LEU A 50 -7.40 -6.15 0.88
C LEU A 50 -7.24 -6.67 -0.54
N ILE A 51 -6.45 -7.72 -0.69
CA ILE A 51 -6.10 -8.30 -1.99
C ILE A 51 -6.27 -9.81 -1.96
N LYS A 52 -6.51 -10.40 -3.12
CA LYS A 52 -6.80 -11.82 -3.27
C LYS A 52 -5.61 -12.58 -3.86
N ASN A 53 -5.34 -13.76 -3.30
CA ASN A 53 -4.44 -14.79 -3.85
C ASN A 53 -3.10 -14.28 -4.41
N VAL A 54 -2.46 -13.30 -3.76
CA VAL A 54 -1.15 -12.82 -4.19
C VAL A 54 -0.02 -13.55 -3.48
N GLU A 55 1.03 -13.87 -4.22
CA GLU A 55 2.28 -14.34 -3.67
C GLU A 55 2.95 -13.26 -2.81
N PHE A 56 3.26 -13.59 -1.56
CA PHE A 56 3.80 -12.61 -0.59
C PHE A 56 5.14 -12.01 -1.06
N LYS A 57 5.96 -12.82 -1.74
CA LYS A 57 7.25 -12.37 -2.27
C LYS A 57 7.08 -11.24 -3.29
N LEU A 58 6.20 -11.45 -4.28
CA LEU A 58 5.84 -10.46 -5.30
C LEU A 58 5.31 -9.19 -4.65
N LEU A 59 4.33 -9.33 -3.76
CA LEU A 59 3.74 -8.21 -3.03
C LEU A 59 4.78 -7.37 -2.29
N SER A 60 5.70 -8.03 -1.58
CA SER A 60 6.74 -7.35 -0.82
C SER A 60 7.69 -6.55 -1.73
N GLN A 61 7.96 -7.03 -2.95
CA GLN A 61 8.78 -6.34 -3.93
C GLN A 61 8.05 -5.10 -4.49
N LEU A 62 6.78 -5.24 -4.84
CA LEU A 62 5.96 -4.14 -5.36
C LEU A 62 5.85 -2.97 -4.38
N LEU A 63 5.66 -3.28 -3.09
CA LEU A 63 5.55 -2.27 -2.04
C LEU A 63 6.89 -1.58 -1.74
N ARG A 64 8.03 -2.26 -1.88
CA ARG A 64 9.37 -1.66 -1.69
C ARG A 64 9.81 -0.77 -2.84
N GLN A 65 9.39 -1.08 -4.06
CA GLN A 65 9.73 -0.29 -5.26
C GLN A 65 8.94 1.02 -5.35
N GLY A 66 7.90 1.20 -4.54
CA GLY A 66 7.28 2.50 -4.32
C GLY A 66 8.26 3.40 -3.59
N LYS A 67 8.92 4.34 -4.28
CA LYS A 67 9.83 5.34 -3.70
C LYS A 67 9.14 6.13 -2.58
N ARG A 68 9.13 5.63 -1.35
CA ARG A 68 8.81 6.29 -0.08
C ARG A 68 9.18 5.34 1.04
N THR A 69 9.84 5.88 2.07
CA THR A 69 10.11 5.19 3.33
C THR A 69 8.77 4.80 3.96
N LEU A 70 8.36 3.55 3.76
CA LEU A 70 7.14 2.96 4.30
C LEU A 70 7.55 1.80 5.21
N SER A 71 6.98 1.75 6.42
CA SER A 71 7.11 0.60 7.30
C SER A 71 5.91 -0.32 7.05
N ILE A 72 6.19 -1.53 6.57
CA ILE A 72 5.18 -2.58 6.36
C ILE A 72 5.14 -3.39 7.65
N LYS A 73 4.03 -3.33 8.39
CA LYS A 73 3.77 -4.24 9.51
C LYS A 73 2.85 -5.36 9.00
N THR A 74 3.36 -6.58 8.99
CA THR A 74 2.57 -7.78 8.70
C THR A 74 1.82 -8.19 9.97
N PRO A 75 0.51 -8.52 9.91
CA PRO A 75 -0.26 -8.92 11.08
C PRO A 75 0.04 -10.34 11.61
N TYR A 76 1.11 -11.00 11.14
CA TYR A 76 1.51 -12.33 11.62
C TYR A 76 3.03 -12.44 11.76
N SER A 77 3.52 -12.10 12.95
CA SER A 77 4.72 -12.69 13.54
C SER A 77 4.29 -13.16 14.92
N GLN A 78 4.55 -14.44 15.19
CA GLN A 78 4.08 -15.28 16.31
C GLN A 78 3.88 -14.57 17.65
#